data_AF-A0A918UQZ6-F1
#
_entry.id   AF-A0A918UQZ6-F1
#
_cell.length_a   1.000
_cell.length_b   1.000
_cell.length_c   1.000
_cell.angle_alpha   90.00
_cell.angle_beta   90.00
_cell.angle_gamma   90.00
#
_symmetry.space_group_name_H-M   'P 1'
#
loop_
_entity.id
_entity.type
_entity.pdbx_description
1 polymer ?
#
loop_
_entity_poly.entity_id
_entity_poly.type
_entity_poly.pdbx_seq_one_letter_code
_entity_poly.pdbx_strand_id
1 'polypeptide(L)'
;MRYALFALTLIAVPLSACATTPAPVNAIAKEQPYAGIIKQAGKLKTRSDTYAKTPSLTLLTNEKFQAFTAEVGSLSEQNLKAHLDMKARGTDNDLKCVLKGVSIDLKLKHDALIAAKTDAELQHTLNELSALLSDNIDVITTPATVQSGMDCVLEFGVSGT
;
A
#
# COMPACT_ATOMS: atom_id res chain seq x y z
N MET A 1 -50.97 20.39 -59.24
CA MET A 1 -49.79 20.64 -58.39
C MET A 1 -49.70 19.55 -57.33
N ARG A 2 -48.68 18.70 -57.37
CA ARG A 2 -48.43 17.62 -56.40
C ARG A 2 -47.49 18.16 -55.31
N TYR A 3 -47.95 18.19 -54.06
CA TYR A 3 -47.13 18.52 -52.90
C TYR A 3 -46.21 17.34 -52.57
N ALA A 4 -44.90 17.59 -52.51
CA ALA A 4 -43.92 16.63 -51.99
C ALA A 4 -43.65 16.96 -50.51
N LEU A 5 -44.07 16.08 -49.61
CA LEU A 5 -43.61 16.06 -48.22
C LEU A 5 -42.15 15.58 -48.19
N PHE A 6 -41.25 16.39 -47.63
CA PHE A 6 -39.92 15.94 -47.23
C PHE A 6 -39.96 15.47 -45.77
N ALA A 7 -39.80 14.17 -45.55
CA ALA A 7 -39.67 13.57 -44.23
C ALA A 7 -38.24 13.77 -43.70
N LEU A 8 -38.12 14.41 -42.53
CA LEU A 8 -36.85 14.63 -41.85
C LEU A 8 -36.54 13.42 -40.97
N THR A 9 -35.60 12.57 -41.40
CA THR A 9 -35.08 11.45 -40.60
C THR A 9 -34.05 11.96 -39.57
N LEU A 10 -34.40 11.88 -38.29
CA LEU A 10 -33.46 12.04 -37.17
C LEU A 10 -32.54 10.81 -37.10
N ILE A 11 -31.24 11.02 -37.30
CA ILE A 11 -30.20 10.02 -37.07
C ILE A 11 -29.85 10.07 -35.58
N ALA A 12 -30.25 9.04 -34.83
CA ALA A 12 -29.77 8.82 -33.46
C ALA A 12 -28.33 8.28 -33.52
N VAL A 13 -27.36 9.08 -33.06
CA VAL A 13 -25.97 8.65 -32.92
C VAL A 13 -25.85 7.82 -31.63
N PRO A 14 -25.41 6.56 -31.69
CA PRO A 14 -25.17 5.78 -30.47
C PRO A 14 -23.96 6.37 -29.73
N LEU A 15 -24.20 6.92 -28.54
CA LEU A 15 -23.16 7.21 -27.57
C LEU A 15 -22.51 5.88 -27.18
N SER A 16 -21.33 5.61 -27.75
CA SER A 16 -20.50 4.48 -27.33
C SER A 16 -20.02 4.77 -25.91
N ALA A 17 -20.61 4.08 -24.93
CA ALA A 17 -20.10 4.05 -23.58
C ALA A 17 -18.71 3.41 -23.63
N CYS A 18 -17.67 4.21 -23.40
CA CYS A 18 -16.30 3.72 -23.32
C CYS A 18 -16.19 2.84 -22.06
N ALA A 19 -16.28 1.52 -22.23
CA ALA A 19 -15.99 0.58 -21.18
C ALA A 19 -14.50 0.72 -20.82
N THR A 20 -14.21 1.37 -19.71
CA THR A 20 -12.85 1.49 -19.20
C THR A 20 -12.45 0.12 -18.67
N THR A 21 -11.63 -0.63 -19.44
CA THR A 21 -10.97 -1.81 -18.91
C THR A 21 -10.14 -1.40 -17.68
N PRO A 22 -10.30 -2.07 -16.52
CA PRO A 22 -9.49 -1.75 -15.35
C PRO A 22 -8.01 -1.86 -15.71
N ALA A 23 -7.22 -0.91 -15.21
CA ALA A 23 -5.78 -0.94 -15.38
C ALA A 23 -5.26 -2.32 -14.93
N PRO A 24 -4.27 -2.90 -15.64
CA PRO A 24 -3.65 -4.14 -15.19
C PRO A 24 -3.13 -3.95 -13.75
N VAL A 25 -3.09 -5.01 -12.96
CA VAL A 25 -2.41 -5.03 -11.66
C VAL A 25 -1.04 -5.68 -11.82
N ASN A 26 -0.06 -5.30 -11.00
CA ASN A 26 1.23 -5.99 -10.99
C ASN A 26 1.02 -7.49 -10.73
N ALA A 27 1.60 -8.35 -11.55
CA ALA A 27 1.43 -9.80 -11.43
C ALA A 27 1.93 -10.31 -10.08
N ILE A 28 3.00 -9.71 -9.54
CA ILE A 28 3.59 -10.09 -8.26
C ILE A 28 2.62 -9.92 -7.09
N ALA A 29 1.66 -9.00 -7.18
CA ALA A 29 0.64 -8.76 -6.16
C ALA A 29 -0.26 -9.99 -5.91
N LYS A 30 -0.31 -10.94 -6.86
CA LYS A 30 -1.06 -12.19 -6.75
C LYS A 30 -0.21 -13.35 -6.22
N GLU A 31 1.11 -13.20 -6.22
CA GLU A 31 2.05 -14.22 -5.76
C GLU A 31 2.13 -14.24 -4.23
N GLN A 32 2.46 -15.40 -3.66
CA GLN A 32 2.90 -15.47 -2.26
C GLN A 32 4.40 -15.14 -2.20
N PRO A 33 4.86 -14.37 -1.19
CA PRO A 33 4.12 -13.89 -0.02
C PRO A 33 3.38 -12.54 -0.20
N TYR A 34 3.50 -11.87 -1.35
CA TYR A 34 3.04 -10.50 -1.58
C TYR A 34 1.54 -10.28 -1.36
N ALA A 35 0.70 -11.21 -1.82
CA ALA A 35 -0.74 -11.14 -1.57
C ALA A 35 -1.06 -11.18 -0.06
N GLY A 36 -0.26 -11.90 0.74
CA GLY A 36 -0.34 -11.92 2.20
C GLY A 36 -0.01 -10.56 2.81
N ILE A 37 1.06 -9.92 2.32
CA ILE A 37 1.48 -8.57 2.75
C ILE A 37 0.37 -7.56 2.49
N ILE A 38 -0.19 -7.53 1.28
CA ILE A 38 -1.31 -6.62 0.93
C ILE A 38 -2.50 -6.81 1.88
N LYS A 39 -2.89 -8.07 2.13
CA LYS A 39 -4.02 -8.38 3.00
C LYS A 39 -3.77 -7.92 4.44
N GLN A 40 -2.58 -8.16 4.98
CA GLN A 40 -2.22 -7.75 6.33
C GLN A 40 -2.12 -6.24 6.45
N ALA A 41 -1.50 -5.57 5.48
CA ALA A 41 -1.42 -4.11 5.42
C ALA A 41 -2.81 -3.48 5.43
N GLY A 42 -3.75 -4.01 4.63
CA GLY A 42 -5.13 -3.52 4.60
C GLY A 42 -5.85 -3.66 5.94
N LYS A 43 -5.72 -4.82 6.60
CA LYS A 43 -6.27 -5.05 7.96
C LYS A 43 -5.70 -4.06 8.97
N LEU A 44 -4.38 -3.88 8.96
CA LEU A 44 -3.70 -2.97 9.89
C LEU A 44 -4.09 -1.52 9.63
N LYS A 45 -4.25 -1.13 8.36
CA LYS A 45 -4.66 0.22 7.98
C LYS A 45 -6.03 0.56 8.60
N THR A 46 -7.01 -0.32 8.41
CA THR A 46 -8.36 -0.13 8.99
C THR A 46 -8.32 0.00 10.52
N ARG A 47 -7.46 -0.79 11.20
CA ARG A 47 -7.29 -0.69 12.66
C ARG A 47 -6.61 0.62 13.05
N SER A 48 -5.58 1.03 12.33
CA SER A 48 -4.89 2.32 12.55
C SER A 48 -5.87 3.49 12.42
N ASP A 49 -6.65 3.51 11.35
CA ASP A 49 -7.73 4.50 11.11
C ASP A 49 -8.77 4.50 12.23
N THR A 50 -9.05 3.35 12.83
CA THR A 50 -10.01 3.23 13.93
C THR A 50 -9.44 3.80 15.22
N TYR A 51 -8.22 3.42 15.59
CA TYR A 51 -7.57 3.94 16.80
C TYR A 51 -7.30 5.44 16.71
N ALA A 52 -6.96 5.96 15.53
CA ALA A 52 -6.68 7.37 15.32
C ALA A 52 -7.90 8.29 15.54
N LYS A 53 -9.13 7.77 15.46
CA LYS A 53 -10.36 8.57 15.71
C LYS A 53 -10.57 8.88 17.19
N THR A 54 -10.12 8.00 18.07
CA THR A 54 -10.24 8.14 19.52
C THR A 54 -8.91 7.76 20.16
N PRO A 55 -7.85 8.56 19.94
CA PRO A 55 -6.53 8.25 20.48
C PRO A 55 -6.56 8.32 22.01
N SER A 56 -5.93 7.35 22.66
CA SER A 56 -5.74 7.36 24.11
C SER A 56 -4.53 6.51 24.48
N LEU A 57 -3.64 7.02 25.32
CA LEU A 57 -2.50 6.26 25.86
C LEU A 57 -2.95 5.03 26.66
N THR A 58 -4.20 4.99 27.14
CA THR A 58 -4.77 3.79 27.76
C THR A 58 -4.76 2.58 26.81
N LEU A 59 -4.79 2.81 25.49
CA LEU A 59 -4.66 1.78 24.46
C LEU A 59 -3.36 1.00 24.60
N LEU A 60 -2.26 1.59 25.07
CA LEU A 60 -0.97 0.89 25.21
C LEU A 60 -1.03 -0.32 26.16
N THR A 61 -1.98 -0.30 27.09
CA THR A 61 -2.24 -1.41 28.04
C THR A 61 -3.31 -2.39 27.55
N ASN A 62 -3.96 -2.10 26.41
CA ASN A 62 -5.02 -2.94 25.86
C ASN A 62 -4.43 -4.09 25.03
N GLU A 63 -4.82 -5.33 25.34
CA GLU A 63 -4.32 -6.53 24.65
C GLU A 63 -4.54 -6.51 23.13
N LYS A 64 -5.69 -5.99 22.65
CA LYS A 64 -5.96 -5.90 21.21
C LYS A 64 -5.06 -4.87 20.52
N PHE A 65 -4.67 -3.81 21.23
CA PHE A 65 -3.73 -2.82 20.72
C PHE A 65 -2.29 -3.37 20.76
N GLN A 66 -1.91 -4.13 21.78
CA GLN A 66 -0.61 -4.82 21.81
C GLN A 66 -0.49 -5.85 20.69
N ALA A 67 -1.56 -6.61 20.41
CA ALA A 67 -1.61 -7.49 19.25
C ALA A 67 -1.54 -6.70 17.92
N PHE A 68 -2.16 -5.51 17.86
CA PHE A 68 -2.04 -4.62 16.70
C PHE A 68 -0.58 -4.22 16.46
N THR A 69 0.13 -3.72 17.48
CA THR A 69 1.52 -3.27 17.33
C THR A 69 2.43 -4.45 16.96
N ALA A 70 2.26 -5.62 17.59
CA ALA A 70 3.00 -6.82 17.22
C ALA A 70 2.78 -7.23 15.75
N GLU A 71 1.55 -7.13 15.24
CA GLU A 71 1.25 -7.38 13.82
C GLU A 71 1.91 -6.35 12.88
N VAL A 72 2.11 -5.09 13.30
CA VAL A 72 2.87 -4.07 12.54
C VAL A 72 4.35 -4.47 12.46
N GLY A 73 4.95 -4.89 13.58
CA GLY A 73 6.32 -5.41 13.59
C GLY A 73 6.49 -6.63 12.68
N SER A 74 5.56 -7.57 12.73
CA SER A 74 5.56 -8.73 11.83
C SER A 74 5.42 -8.34 10.35
N LEU A 75 4.64 -7.30 10.02
CA LEU A 75 4.53 -6.82 8.64
C LEU A 75 5.84 -6.18 8.15
N SER A 76 6.58 -5.49 9.02
CA SER A 76 7.92 -4.99 8.71
C SER A 76 8.86 -6.13 8.30
N GLU A 77 8.90 -7.22 9.07
CA GLU A 77 9.71 -8.40 8.77
C GLU A 77 9.30 -9.09 7.46
N GLN A 78 7.99 -9.16 7.18
CA GLN A 78 7.49 -9.73 5.93
C GLN A 78 7.91 -8.91 4.70
N ASN A 79 7.86 -7.57 4.79
CA ASN A 79 8.37 -6.70 3.71
C ASN A 79 9.88 -6.89 3.50
N LEU A 80 10.67 -7.05 4.57
CA LEU A 80 12.09 -7.37 4.46
C LEU A 80 12.31 -8.74 3.78
N LYS A 81 11.52 -9.75 4.15
CA LYS A 81 11.61 -11.08 3.53
C LYS A 81 11.24 -11.02 2.04
N ALA A 82 10.23 -10.23 1.67
CA ALA A 82 9.85 -10.02 0.28
C ALA A 82 10.93 -9.28 -0.52
N HIS A 83 11.59 -8.28 0.08
CA HIS A 83 12.80 -7.67 -0.49
C HIS A 83 13.89 -8.72 -0.78
N LEU A 84 14.17 -9.62 0.17
CA LEU A 84 15.19 -10.67 0.01
C LEU A 84 14.79 -11.71 -1.05
N ASP A 85 13.50 -12.05 -1.15
CA ASP A 85 12.96 -12.92 -2.21
C ASP A 85 13.20 -12.31 -3.60
N MET A 86 12.81 -11.04 -3.80
CA MET A 86 13.04 -10.34 -5.06
C MET A 86 14.52 -10.24 -5.42
N LYS A 87 15.37 -9.97 -4.41
CA LYS A 87 16.82 -9.95 -4.58
C LYS A 87 17.35 -11.29 -5.07
N ALA A 88 16.88 -12.40 -4.50
CA ALA A 88 17.28 -13.75 -4.90
C ALA A 88 16.80 -14.10 -6.32
N ARG A 89 15.63 -13.59 -6.73
CA ARG A 89 15.07 -13.78 -8.08
C ARG A 89 15.76 -12.93 -9.15
N GLY A 90 16.50 -11.89 -8.76
CA GLY A 90 17.09 -10.92 -9.70
C GLY A 90 16.06 -10.10 -10.46
N THR A 91 14.82 -10.02 -9.95
CA THR A 91 13.68 -9.35 -10.60
C THR A 91 13.33 -8.05 -9.86
N ASP A 92 12.77 -7.09 -10.62
CA ASP A 92 12.09 -5.89 -10.12
C ASP A 92 12.89 -5.05 -9.10
N ASN A 93 14.02 -4.48 -9.56
CA ASN A 93 14.99 -3.78 -8.72
C ASN A 93 14.36 -2.66 -7.87
N ASP A 94 13.43 -1.90 -8.43
CA ASP A 94 12.80 -0.76 -7.74
C ASP A 94 11.86 -1.25 -6.64
N LEU A 95 10.93 -2.18 -6.96
CA LEU A 95 10.01 -2.71 -5.97
C LEU A 95 10.76 -3.42 -4.84
N LYS A 96 11.83 -4.16 -5.16
CA LYS A 96 12.75 -4.73 -4.18
C LYS A 96 13.24 -3.66 -3.20
N CYS A 97 13.68 -2.50 -3.68
CA CYS A 97 14.18 -1.42 -2.82
C CYS A 97 13.07 -0.73 -2.03
N VAL A 98 11.91 -0.52 -2.65
CA VAL A 98 10.73 0.03 -1.98
C VAL A 98 10.31 -0.85 -0.81
N LEU A 99 10.27 -2.18 -0.96
CA LEU A 99 9.92 -3.09 0.13
C LEU A 99 10.92 -3.03 1.30
N LYS A 100 12.20 -2.77 1.02
CA LYS A 100 13.20 -2.53 2.06
C LYS A 100 12.90 -1.22 2.80
N GLY A 101 12.64 -0.13 2.07
CA GLY A 101 12.28 1.16 2.65
C GLY A 101 11.04 1.06 3.54
N VAL A 102 9.96 0.46 3.02
CA VAL A 102 8.73 0.23 3.77
C VAL A 102 8.96 -0.62 5.02
N SER A 103 9.81 -1.64 4.96
CA SER A 103 10.17 -2.43 6.15
C SER A 103 10.80 -1.58 7.25
N ILE A 104 11.75 -0.70 6.88
CA ILE A 104 12.42 0.21 7.81
C ILE A 104 11.39 1.19 8.41
N ASP A 105 10.57 1.81 7.58
CA ASP A 105 9.59 2.79 8.02
C ASP A 105 8.51 2.16 8.91
N LEU A 106 8.05 0.95 8.60
CA LEU A 106 7.12 0.21 9.45
C LEU A 106 7.71 -0.06 10.83
N LYS A 107 9.01 -0.39 10.90
CA LYS A 107 9.69 -0.58 12.18
C LYS A 107 9.79 0.74 12.95
N LEU A 108 10.11 1.84 12.28
CA LEU A 108 10.15 3.17 12.91
C LEU A 108 8.78 3.56 13.46
N LYS A 109 7.69 3.34 12.71
CA LYS A 109 6.32 3.62 13.18
C LYS A 109 5.90 2.69 14.30
N HIS A 110 6.26 1.41 14.25
CA HIS A 110 6.06 0.47 15.37
C HIS A 110 6.70 0.99 16.66
N ASP A 111 7.99 1.35 16.61
CA ASP A 111 8.74 1.82 17.76
C ASP A 111 8.17 3.15 18.29
N ALA A 112 7.70 4.03 17.41
CA ALA A 112 7.01 5.26 17.78
C ALA A 112 5.66 5.02 18.47
N LEU A 113 4.85 4.04 18.02
CA LEU A 113 3.56 3.72 18.66
C LEU A 113 3.72 3.32 20.12
N ILE A 114 4.70 2.46 20.40
CA ILE A 114 4.94 1.96 21.77
C ILE A 114 5.65 2.98 22.66
N ALA A 115 6.33 3.97 22.06
CA ALA A 115 7.05 5.02 22.76
C ALA A 115 6.23 6.32 22.93
N ALA A 116 5.01 6.38 22.39
CA ALA A 116 4.15 7.56 22.46
C ALA A 116 3.89 7.98 23.92
N LYS A 117 4.02 9.28 24.22
CA LYS A 117 3.88 9.84 25.58
C LYS A 117 2.66 10.73 25.73
N THR A 118 1.99 11.03 24.63
CA THR A 118 0.76 11.83 24.60
C THR A 118 -0.26 11.21 23.64
N ASP A 119 -1.54 11.47 23.87
CA ASP A 119 -2.62 11.06 22.95
C ASP A 119 -2.42 11.66 21.55
N ALA A 120 -1.87 12.87 21.46
CA ALA A 120 -1.58 13.54 20.20
C ALA A 120 -0.45 12.87 19.41
N GLU A 121 0.65 12.49 20.07
CA GLU A 121 1.74 11.72 19.44
C GLU A 121 1.26 10.36 18.96
N LEU A 122 0.43 9.69 19.78
CA LEU A 122 -0.18 8.41 19.41
C LEU A 122 -1.08 8.57 18.17
N GLN A 123 -1.94 9.59 18.15
CA GLN A 123 -2.80 9.88 17.00
C GLN A 123 -2.00 10.16 15.73
N HIS A 124 -0.98 11.01 15.84
CA HIS A 124 -0.12 11.35 14.72
C HIS A 124 0.55 10.09 14.15
N THR A 125 1.14 9.28 15.01
CA THR A 125 1.80 8.03 14.61
C THR A 125 0.82 7.05 13.96
N LEU A 126 -0.40 6.93 14.47
CA LEU A 126 -1.44 6.07 13.86
C LEU A 126 -1.87 6.56 12.47
N ASN A 127 -1.94 7.88 12.26
CA ASN A 127 -2.25 8.46 10.95
C ASN A 127 -1.11 8.22 9.95
N GLU A 128 0.13 8.44 10.36
CA GLU A 128 1.30 8.18 9.52
C GLU A 128 1.44 6.69 9.19
N LEU A 129 1.18 5.81 10.17
CA LEU A 129 1.15 4.37 9.92
C LEU A 129 0.04 4.00 8.93
N SER A 130 -1.15 4.60 9.02
CA SER A 130 -2.23 4.34 8.05
C SER A 130 -1.84 4.72 6.62
N ALA A 131 -1.19 5.88 6.45
CA ALA A 131 -0.66 6.31 5.15
C ALA A 131 0.38 5.33 4.62
N LEU A 132 1.38 4.98 5.45
CA LEU A 132 2.42 4.02 5.08
C LEU A 132 1.86 2.64 4.70
N LEU A 133 0.82 2.17 5.40
CA LEU A 133 0.16 0.90 5.08
C LEU A 133 -0.62 0.97 3.76
N SER A 134 -1.17 2.14 3.40
CA SER A 134 -1.74 2.38 2.08
C SER A 134 -0.66 2.31 1.01
N ASP A 135 0.45 3.04 1.21
CA ASP A 135 1.58 3.07 0.29
C ASP A 135 2.15 1.66 0.09
N ASN A 136 2.26 0.86 1.15
CA ASN A 136 2.71 -0.54 1.05
C ASN A 136 1.82 -1.38 0.11
N ILE A 137 0.50 -1.17 0.13
CA ILE A 137 -0.42 -1.85 -0.78
C ILE A 137 -0.23 -1.32 -2.21
N ASP A 138 -0.18 0.00 -2.35
CA ASP A 138 -0.15 0.67 -3.64
C ASP A 138 1.12 0.31 -4.41
N VAL A 139 2.29 0.30 -3.75
CA VAL A 139 3.56 -0.05 -4.41
C VAL A 139 3.63 -1.50 -4.88
N ILE A 140 2.94 -2.43 -4.20
CA ILE A 140 2.91 -3.84 -4.62
C ILE A 140 1.88 -4.04 -5.75
N THR A 141 0.75 -3.34 -5.71
CA THR A 141 -0.36 -3.55 -6.65
C THR A 141 -0.22 -2.75 -7.94
N THR A 142 0.45 -1.61 -7.89
CA THR A 142 0.69 -0.74 -9.04
C THR A 142 1.56 -1.45 -10.07
N PRO A 143 1.14 -1.52 -11.35
CA PRO A 143 1.97 -2.07 -12.42
C PRO A 143 3.34 -1.42 -12.46
N ALA A 144 4.37 -2.24 -12.71
CA ALA A 144 5.67 -1.72 -13.07
C ALA A 144 5.55 -0.96 -14.41
N THR A 145 5.53 0.37 -14.35
CA THR A 145 5.44 1.22 -15.54
C THR A 145 6.81 1.68 -16.02
N VAL A 146 7.82 1.74 -15.14
CA VAL A 146 9.22 2.11 -15.44
C VAL A 146 10.14 1.47 -14.38
N GLN A 147 11.31 0.98 -14.78
CA GLN A 147 12.42 0.69 -13.87
C GLN A 147 13.38 1.89 -13.86
N SER A 148 13.62 2.48 -12.70
CA SER A 148 14.57 3.59 -12.52
C SER A 148 16.04 3.15 -12.66
N GLY A 149 16.30 1.84 -12.56
CA GLY A 149 17.66 1.29 -12.62
C GLY A 149 18.47 1.53 -11.35
N MET A 150 17.82 1.94 -10.26
CA MET A 150 18.47 2.17 -8.96
C MET A 150 18.60 0.86 -8.19
N ASP A 151 19.79 0.61 -7.63
CA ASP A 151 20.01 -0.49 -6.70
C ASP A 151 20.00 0.03 -5.25
N CYS A 152 19.46 -0.77 -4.33
CA CYS A 152 19.16 -0.34 -2.97
C CYS A 152 20.41 0.00 -2.15
N VAL A 153 21.58 -0.45 -2.61
CA VAL A 153 22.89 -0.11 -2.03
C VAL A 153 23.16 1.39 -2.16
N LEU A 154 22.72 2.00 -3.26
CA LEU A 154 22.94 3.43 -3.52
C LEU A 154 22.02 4.31 -2.66
N GLU A 155 20.79 3.88 -2.38
CA GLU A 155 19.81 4.68 -1.65
C GLU A 155 19.85 4.50 -0.12
N PHE A 156 20.11 3.28 0.36
CA PHE A 156 19.99 2.95 1.79
C PHE A 156 21.33 2.55 2.46
N GLY A 157 22.44 2.66 1.72
CA GLY A 157 23.76 2.20 2.19
C GLY A 157 23.86 0.69 2.38
N VAL A 158 25.04 0.22 2.77
CA VAL A 158 25.31 -1.20 3.04
C VAL A 158 24.61 -1.59 4.35
N SER A 159 23.38 -2.10 4.27
CA SER A 159 22.76 -2.78 5.42
C SER A 159 23.28 -4.21 5.45
N GLY A 160 23.96 -4.54 6.55
CA GLY A 160 24.80 -5.72 6.75
C GLY A 160 24.12 -7.08 6.50
N THR A 161 24.99 -8.03 6.22
CA THR A 161 24.80 -9.49 6.20
C THR A 161 24.03 -10.02 7.40
#